data_AF-A0AAN6F6V0-F1
#
_entry.id   AF-A0AAN6F6V0-F1
#
_cell.length_a   1.000
_cell.length_b   1.000
_cell.length_c   1.000
_cell.angle_alpha   90.00
_cell.angle_beta   90.00
_cell.angle_gamma   90.00
#
_symmetry.space_group_name_H-M   'P 1'
#
loop_
_entity.id
_entity.type
_entity.pdbx_description
1 polymer ?
#
loop_
_entity_poly.entity_id
_entity_poly.type
_entity_poly.pdbx_seq_one_letter_code
_entity_poly.pdbx_strand_id
1 'polypeptide(L)'
;METSWPQETVWPLEHRRHATRLTKYLRDTLNSIDRSQNQSVPVDLVRLIINGTISLIAKFQRIPNLSTNHENLQKMQTETRTAEKETTQALSKIREDMKSNTSTADRSIAAIEEVKTLVREAAERGKTAAGMLRDIKNKGPQPGGSTALSYFAVAASGTIAPNIHNRQSVQTTSTQTQREVTVNIRNRLTIQSLRAMNPRNLIAHVERAIQSSGNEHIMNVEVMSSNQLKSGDLSIRTISNSEAQTLRSHADDWAHRIGAGAAVRKPTYVVLAQGIRTSTMDMDKFEEVRDNILQDNRPFIPKAEIKYIGWLTKKAPSKSASSVIIECTKPEDANRIIDEGLVW
;
A
#
# COMPACT_ATOMS: atom_id res chain seq x y z
N MET A 1 -9.60 75.74 7.83
CA MET A 1 -9.68 74.35 8.36
C MET A 1 -9.45 73.43 7.19
N GLU A 2 -8.36 72.67 7.17
CA GLU A 2 -8.07 71.73 6.09
C GLU A 2 -9.05 70.56 6.15
N THR A 3 -9.77 70.32 5.05
CA THR A 3 -10.68 69.18 4.92
C THR A 3 -9.84 67.89 4.85
N SER A 4 -9.85 67.10 5.92
CA SER A 4 -9.14 65.82 5.95
C SER A 4 -9.90 64.77 5.12
N TRP A 5 -9.34 64.38 3.98
CA TRP A 5 -9.86 63.28 3.16
C TRP A 5 -9.60 61.91 3.84
N PRO A 6 -10.49 60.92 3.66
CA PRO A 6 -10.30 59.60 4.22
C PRO A 6 -9.07 58.90 3.61
N GLN A 7 -8.34 58.17 4.45
CA GLN A 7 -7.04 57.56 4.11
C GLN A 7 -7.19 56.27 3.29
N GLU A 8 -6.13 55.94 2.53
CA GLU A 8 -6.08 54.75 1.68
C GLU A 8 -6.39 53.47 2.48
N THR A 9 -7.32 52.65 1.96
CA THR A 9 -7.83 51.47 2.67
C THR A 9 -7.66 50.21 1.82
N VAL A 10 -7.07 49.17 2.41
CA VAL A 10 -6.99 47.84 1.78
C VAL A 10 -8.36 47.16 1.81
N TRP A 11 -8.86 46.76 0.64
CA TRP A 11 -10.16 46.11 0.49
C TRP A 11 -10.16 44.66 1.04
N PRO A 12 -11.10 44.29 1.95
CA PRO A 12 -11.20 42.93 2.49
C PRO A 12 -11.45 41.86 1.43
N LEU A 13 -10.95 40.64 1.68
CA LEU A 13 -11.21 39.48 0.81
C LEU A 13 -12.70 39.06 0.83
N GLU A 14 -13.33 39.03 2.01
CA GLU A 14 -14.75 38.65 2.13
C GLU A 14 -15.70 39.70 1.56
N HIS A 15 -16.64 39.28 0.71
CA HIS A 15 -17.59 40.16 0.01
C HIS A 15 -18.47 40.98 0.97
N ARG A 16 -18.97 40.39 2.06
CA ARG A 16 -19.80 41.11 3.05
C ARG A 16 -19.01 42.21 3.77
N ARG A 17 -17.82 41.88 4.29
CA ARG A 17 -16.95 42.87 4.96
C ARG A 17 -16.48 43.95 3.98
N HIS A 18 -16.21 43.58 2.73
CA HIS A 18 -15.86 44.53 1.68
C HIS A 18 -16.99 45.52 1.42
N ALA A 19 -18.23 45.04 1.25
CA ALA A 19 -19.40 45.91 1.08
C ALA A 19 -19.55 46.89 2.24
N THR A 20 -19.49 46.42 3.49
CA THR A 20 -19.61 47.28 4.67
C THR A 20 -18.52 48.34 4.74
N ARG A 21 -17.26 47.99 4.45
CA ARG A 21 -16.16 48.96 4.45
C ARG A 21 -16.27 49.97 3.32
N LEU A 22 -16.63 49.53 2.11
CA LEU A 22 -16.83 50.41 0.96
C LEU A 22 -17.97 51.40 1.22
N THR A 23 -19.09 50.95 1.79
CA THR A 23 -20.21 51.83 2.16
C THR A 23 -19.79 52.88 3.19
N LYS A 24 -19.02 52.47 4.21
CA LYS A 24 -18.49 53.42 5.21
C LYS A 24 -17.57 54.44 4.55
N TYR A 25 -16.64 53.99 3.72
CA TYR A 25 -15.68 54.85 3.03
C TYR A 25 -16.35 55.86 2.09
N LEU A 26 -17.36 55.41 1.33
CA LEU A 26 -18.16 56.27 0.45
C LEU A 26 -18.94 57.32 1.23
N ARG A 27 -19.53 56.94 2.38
CA ARG A 27 -20.26 57.87 3.24
C ARG A 27 -19.33 58.92 3.84
N ASP A 28 -18.16 58.51 4.33
CA ASP A 28 -17.16 59.43 4.87
C ASP A 28 -16.64 60.38 3.78
N THR A 29 -16.41 59.86 2.57
CA THR A 29 -16.02 60.67 1.40
C THR A 29 -17.10 61.68 1.01
N LEU A 30 -18.36 61.26 0.93
CA LEU A 30 -19.48 62.14 0.59
C LEU A 30 -19.63 63.28 1.61
N ASN A 31 -19.54 62.95 2.91
CA ASN A 31 -19.56 63.95 3.98
C ASN A 31 -18.40 64.96 3.86
N SER A 32 -17.21 64.53 3.44
CA SER A 32 -16.08 65.44 3.19
C SER A 32 -16.30 66.32 1.96
N ILE A 33 -16.90 65.80 0.89
CA ILE A 33 -17.28 66.59 -0.29
C ILE A 33 -18.28 67.68 0.09
N ASP A 34 -19.35 67.33 0.80
CA ASP A 34 -20.42 68.26 1.21
C ASP A 34 -19.88 69.38 2.11
N ARG A 35 -18.90 69.08 2.96
CA ARG A 35 -18.22 70.08 3.81
C ARG A 35 -17.25 70.97 3.05
N SER A 36 -16.71 70.50 1.94
CA SER A 36 -15.63 71.19 1.22
C SER A 36 -16.12 72.29 0.27
N GLN A 37 -17.41 72.33 -0.06
CA GLN A 37 -18.20 73.27 -0.91
C GLN A 37 -17.61 73.71 -2.28
N ASN A 38 -16.30 73.92 -2.41
CA ASN A 38 -15.58 74.35 -3.61
C ASN A 38 -14.21 73.66 -3.81
N GLN A 39 -13.83 72.67 -2.99
CA GLN A 39 -12.57 71.95 -3.17
C GLN A 39 -12.73 70.80 -4.17
N SER A 40 -11.79 70.66 -5.11
CA SER A 40 -11.75 69.52 -6.03
C SER A 40 -11.46 68.22 -5.28
N VAL A 41 -12.15 67.14 -5.67
CA VAL A 41 -11.94 65.82 -5.09
C VAL A 41 -10.61 65.24 -5.59
N PRO A 42 -9.75 64.70 -4.70
CA PRO A 42 -8.49 64.08 -5.11
C PRO A 42 -8.72 62.90 -6.08
N VAL A 43 -7.97 62.87 -7.17
CA VAL A 43 -8.08 61.84 -8.21
C VAL A 43 -7.79 60.44 -7.67
N ASP A 44 -6.85 60.31 -6.72
CA ASP A 44 -6.52 59.03 -6.08
C ASP A 44 -7.69 58.47 -5.27
N LEU A 45 -8.48 59.35 -4.65
CA LEU A 45 -9.69 58.98 -3.92
C LEU A 45 -10.73 58.37 -4.85
N VAL A 46 -10.94 59.02 -6.01
CA VAL A 46 -11.87 58.56 -7.05
C VAL A 46 -11.41 57.20 -7.60
N ARG A 47 -10.11 57.06 -7.87
CA ARG A 47 -9.52 55.78 -8.33
C ARG A 47 -9.72 54.66 -7.31
N LEU A 48 -9.51 54.94 -6.02
CA LEU A 48 -9.70 53.96 -4.96
C LEU A 48 -11.16 53.48 -4.87
N ILE A 49 -12.11 54.41 -4.96
CA ILE A 49 -13.55 54.12 -4.97
C ILE A 49 -13.95 53.23 -6.15
N ILE A 50 -13.49 53.59 -7.37
CA ILE A 50 -13.77 52.82 -8.59
C ILE A 50 -13.19 51.41 -8.45
N ASN A 51 -11.92 51.28 -8.03
CA ASN A 51 -11.27 50.00 -7.85
C ASN A 51 -11.95 49.12 -6.77
N GLY A 52 -12.37 49.72 -5.66
CA GLY A 52 -13.13 49.03 -4.61
C GLY A 52 -14.46 48.51 -5.12
N THR A 53 -15.19 49.33 -5.88
CA THR A 53 -16.50 48.99 -6.45
C THR A 53 -16.38 47.87 -7.48
N ILE A 54 -15.43 47.96 -8.42
CA ILE A 54 -15.17 46.91 -9.42
C ILE A 54 -14.78 45.60 -8.73
N SER A 55 -13.88 45.66 -7.74
CA SER A 55 -13.46 44.48 -6.98
C SER A 55 -14.62 43.83 -6.21
N LEU A 56 -15.56 44.63 -5.69
CA LEU A 56 -16.74 44.12 -5.01
C LEU A 56 -17.69 43.41 -5.98
N ILE A 57 -17.98 44.03 -7.14
CA ILE A 57 -18.83 43.45 -8.18
C ILE A 57 -18.24 42.12 -8.67
N ALA A 58 -16.92 42.08 -8.94
CA ALA A 58 -16.24 40.86 -9.34
C ALA A 58 -16.34 39.74 -8.29
N LYS A 59 -16.31 40.07 -6.99
CA LYS A 59 -16.50 39.09 -5.91
C LYS A 59 -17.92 38.53 -5.90
N PHE A 60 -18.95 39.35 -6.16
CA PHE A 60 -20.34 38.88 -6.24
C PHE A 60 -20.61 38.02 -7.48
N GLN A 61 -19.98 38.31 -8.61
CA GLN A 61 -20.09 37.49 -9.82
C GLN A 61 -19.48 36.09 -9.66
N ARG A 62 -18.55 35.91 -8.71
CA ARG A 62 -17.93 34.62 -8.39
C ARG A 62 -18.75 33.77 -7.42
N ILE A 63 -19.83 34.29 -6.85
CA ILE A 63 -20.70 33.51 -5.97
C ILE A 63 -21.59 32.65 -6.88
N PRO A 64 -21.49 31.30 -6.81
CA PRO A 64 -22.33 30.43 -7.61
C PRO A 64 -23.81 30.69 -7.29
N ASN A 65 -24.64 30.78 -8.34
CA ASN A 65 -26.07 30.99 -8.20
C ASN A 65 -26.71 29.80 -7.45
N LEU A 66 -27.79 30.04 -6.71
CA LEU A 66 -28.54 28.98 -6.05
C LEU A 66 -28.99 27.88 -7.03
N SER A 67 -29.28 28.24 -8.29
CA SER A 67 -29.61 27.27 -9.35
C SER A 67 -28.46 26.30 -9.64
N THR A 68 -27.23 26.81 -9.78
CA THR A 68 -26.07 25.95 -10.07
C THR A 68 -25.74 25.06 -8.88
N ASN A 69 -25.94 25.54 -7.65
CA ASN A 69 -25.78 24.70 -6.47
C ASN A 69 -26.86 23.62 -6.38
N HIS A 70 -28.11 23.93 -6.75
CA HIS A 70 -29.19 22.95 -6.80
C HIS A 70 -28.93 21.87 -7.84
N GLU A 71 -28.49 22.24 -9.05
CA GLU A 71 -28.12 21.29 -10.11
C GLU A 71 -26.94 20.40 -9.68
N ASN A 72 -25.92 20.97 -9.05
CA ASN A 72 -24.79 20.20 -8.53
C ASN A 72 -25.22 19.21 -7.42
N LEU A 73 -26.12 19.63 -6.53
CA LEU A 73 -26.69 18.74 -5.51
C LEU A 73 -27.54 17.63 -6.14
N GLN A 74 -28.34 17.96 -7.16
CA GLN A 74 -29.15 16.96 -7.87
C GLN A 74 -28.25 15.94 -8.58
N LYS A 75 -27.19 16.40 -9.26
CA LYS A 75 -26.20 15.53 -9.90
C LYS A 75 -25.53 14.60 -8.89
N MET A 76 -25.06 15.15 -7.78
CA MET A 76 -24.44 14.38 -6.69
C MET A 76 -25.41 13.35 -6.11
N GLN A 77 -26.68 13.69 -5.95
CA GLN A 77 -27.71 12.76 -5.47
C GLN A 77 -27.96 11.63 -6.46
N THR A 78 -27.94 11.91 -7.77
CA THR A 78 -28.08 10.87 -8.79
C THR A 78 -26.88 9.92 -8.82
N GLU A 79 -25.65 10.44 -8.73
CA GLU A 79 -24.41 9.64 -8.67
C GLU A 79 -24.36 8.77 -7.40
N THR A 80 -24.82 9.31 -6.27
CA THR A 80 -24.89 8.55 -5.02
C THR A 80 -25.89 7.39 -5.14
N ARG A 81 -27.07 7.62 -5.76
CA ARG A 81 -28.08 6.57 -5.97
C ARG A 81 -27.61 5.50 -6.95
N THR A 82 -26.83 5.84 -7.97
CA THR A 82 -26.28 4.84 -8.90
C THR A 82 -25.22 3.99 -8.20
N ALA A 83 -24.31 4.61 -7.43
CA ALA A 83 -23.31 3.88 -6.65
C ALA A 83 -23.95 2.96 -5.59
N GLU A 84 -25.04 3.39 -4.94
CA GLU A 84 -25.80 2.55 -4.01
C GLU A 84 -26.42 1.33 -4.72
N LYS A 85 -26.98 1.50 -5.92
CA LYS A 85 -27.50 0.38 -6.72
C LYS A 85 -26.40 -0.59 -7.15
N GLU A 86 -25.26 -0.08 -7.59
CA GLU A 86 -24.12 -0.91 -7.99
C GLU A 86 -23.56 -1.72 -6.80
N THR A 87 -23.43 -1.09 -5.63
CA THR A 87 -22.96 -1.77 -4.41
C THR A 87 -23.96 -2.82 -3.93
N THR A 88 -25.26 -2.53 -3.93
CA THR A 88 -26.29 -3.53 -3.57
C THR A 88 -26.32 -4.72 -4.54
N GLN A 89 -26.14 -4.48 -5.85
CA GLN A 89 -26.05 -5.53 -6.85
C GLN A 89 -24.77 -6.38 -6.72
N ALA A 90 -23.63 -5.74 -6.41
CA ALA A 90 -22.40 -6.47 -6.13
C ALA A 90 -22.54 -7.37 -4.89
N LEU A 91 -23.17 -6.85 -3.82
CA LEU A 91 -23.44 -7.62 -2.60
C LEU A 91 -24.39 -8.79 -2.84
N SER A 92 -25.43 -8.63 -3.68
CA SER A 92 -26.33 -9.75 -4.02
C SER A 92 -25.60 -10.84 -4.78
N LYS A 93 -24.72 -10.48 -5.73
CA LYS A 93 -23.90 -11.44 -6.48
C LYS A 93 -22.93 -12.20 -5.58
N ILE A 94 -22.24 -11.51 -4.67
CA ILE A 94 -21.35 -12.15 -3.68
C ILE A 94 -22.13 -13.14 -2.81
N ARG A 95 -23.37 -12.79 -2.42
CA ARG A 95 -24.23 -13.68 -1.63
C ARG A 95 -24.62 -14.94 -2.40
N GLU A 96 -24.92 -14.82 -3.68
CA GLU A 96 -25.23 -15.97 -4.55
C GLU A 96 -24.02 -16.89 -4.71
N ASP A 97 -22.84 -16.33 -4.99
CA ASP A 97 -21.59 -17.08 -5.11
C ASP A 97 -21.25 -17.83 -3.81
N MET A 98 -21.47 -17.19 -2.65
CA MET A 98 -21.27 -17.80 -1.34
C MET A 98 -22.22 -18.98 -1.10
N LYS A 99 -23.48 -18.87 -1.52
CA LYS A 99 -24.46 -19.98 -1.43
C LYS A 99 -24.05 -21.15 -2.33
N SER A 100 -23.59 -20.86 -3.55
CA SER A 100 -23.07 -21.86 -4.48
C SER A 100 -21.84 -22.59 -3.91
N ASN A 101 -20.87 -21.85 -3.37
CA ASN A 101 -19.68 -22.40 -2.75
C ASN A 101 -20.00 -23.27 -1.53
N THR A 102 -20.96 -22.85 -0.70
CA THR A 102 -21.44 -23.65 0.44
C THR A 102 -22.00 -24.99 -0.03
N SER A 103 -22.85 -25.00 -1.06
CA SER A 103 -23.41 -26.25 -1.60
C SER A 103 -22.33 -27.16 -2.21
N THR A 104 -21.24 -26.59 -2.72
CA THR A 104 -20.11 -27.35 -3.26
C THR A 104 -19.26 -27.95 -2.14
N ALA A 105 -19.09 -27.22 -1.04
CA ALA A 105 -18.43 -27.72 0.16
C ALA A 105 -19.22 -28.86 0.80
N ASP A 106 -20.55 -28.77 0.87
CA ASP A 106 -21.38 -29.87 1.39
C ASP A 106 -21.23 -31.15 0.55
N ARG A 107 -21.18 -31.02 -0.79
CA ARG A 107 -20.92 -32.16 -1.68
C ARG A 107 -19.52 -32.76 -1.50
N SER A 108 -18.51 -31.93 -1.29
CA SER A 108 -17.14 -32.44 -1.09
C SER A 108 -16.98 -33.13 0.27
N ILE A 109 -17.66 -32.64 1.32
CA ILE A 109 -17.75 -33.31 2.62
C ILE A 109 -18.43 -34.68 2.48
N ALA A 110 -19.53 -34.78 1.75
CA ALA A 110 -20.21 -36.06 1.48
C ALA A 110 -19.29 -37.06 0.74
N ALA A 111 -18.56 -36.59 -0.28
CA ALA A 111 -17.59 -37.43 -1.00
C ALA A 111 -16.42 -37.88 -0.12
N ILE A 112 -15.94 -37.04 0.81
CA ILE A 112 -14.89 -37.42 1.76
C ILE A 112 -15.38 -38.52 2.71
N GLU A 113 -16.61 -38.44 3.20
CA GLU A 113 -17.18 -39.49 4.04
C GLU A 113 -17.37 -40.81 3.27
N GLU A 114 -17.73 -40.77 1.97
CA GLU A 114 -17.78 -41.96 1.10
C GLU A 114 -16.39 -42.56 0.85
N VAL A 115 -15.35 -41.75 0.66
CA VAL A 115 -13.97 -42.25 0.53
C VAL A 115 -13.49 -42.89 1.84
N LYS A 116 -13.89 -42.32 2.99
CA LYS A 116 -13.53 -42.84 4.32
C LYS A 116 -14.16 -44.20 4.59
N THR A 117 -15.38 -44.48 4.13
CA THR A 117 -16.00 -45.82 4.24
C THR A 117 -15.25 -46.83 3.37
N LEU A 118 -14.89 -46.47 2.13
CA LEU A 118 -14.11 -47.32 1.23
C LEU A 118 -12.70 -47.63 1.76
N VAL A 119 -12.01 -46.65 2.36
CA VAL A 119 -10.71 -46.84 3.00
C VAL A 119 -10.81 -47.78 4.21
N ARG A 120 -11.91 -47.70 4.97
CA ARG A 120 -12.15 -48.59 6.11
C ARG A 120 -12.37 -50.04 5.64
N GLU A 121 -13.12 -50.25 4.55
CA GLU A 121 -13.29 -51.57 3.94
C GLU A 121 -11.99 -52.13 3.37
N ALA A 122 -11.15 -51.28 2.75
CA ALA A 122 -9.83 -51.68 2.27
C ALA A 122 -8.86 -52.03 3.41
N ALA A 123 -8.92 -51.30 4.53
CA ALA A 123 -8.12 -51.58 5.72
C ALA A 123 -8.49 -52.92 6.38
N GLU A 124 -9.78 -53.27 6.41
CA GLU A 124 -10.22 -54.59 6.90
C GLU A 124 -9.75 -55.73 5.99
N ARG A 125 -9.78 -55.55 4.65
CA ARG A 125 -9.17 -56.50 3.70
C ARG A 125 -7.66 -56.62 3.86
N GLY A 126 -6.98 -55.52 4.15
CA GLY A 126 -5.54 -55.49 4.43
C GLY A 126 -5.15 -56.24 5.71
N LYS A 127 -5.97 -56.16 6.77
CA LYS A 127 -5.77 -56.94 8.00
C LYS A 127 -5.89 -58.45 7.75
N THR A 128 -6.80 -58.88 6.87
CA THR A 128 -6.95 -60.30 6.50
C THR A 128 -5.73 -60.80 5.74
N ALA A 129 -5.22 -60.00 4.79
CA ALA A 129 -4.00 -60.31 4.04
C ALA A 129 -2.73 -60.31 4.93
N ALA A 130 -2.64 -59.39 5.90
CA ALA A 130 -1.55 -59.34 6.88
C ALA A 130 -1.58 -60.52 7.87
N GLY A 131 -2.76 -61.05 8.19
CA GLY A 131 -2.91 -62.32 8.92
C GLY A 131 -2.30 -63.48 8.14
N MET A 132 -2.63 -63.60 6.85
CA MET A 132 -2.08 -64.64 5.96
C MET A 132 -0.55 -64.52 5.76
N LEU A 133 -0.01 -63.30 5.73
CA LEU A 133 1.44 -63.07 5.60
C LEU A 133 2.21 -63.36 6.90
N ARG A 134 1.55 -63.27 8.06
CA ARG A 134 2.15 -63.56 9.37
C ARG A 134 2.36 -65.07 9.57
N ASP A 135 1.53 -65.92 8.95
CA ASP A 135 1.71 -67.38 8.95
C ASP A 135 2.89 -67.85 8.08
N ILE A 136 3.30 -67.05 7.10
CA ILE A 136 4.40 -67.38 6.18
C ILE A 136 5.79 -67.02 6.78
N LYS A 137 5.86 -66.14 7.79
CA LYS A 137 7.12 -65.62 8.35
C LYS A 137 7.67 -66.40 9.57
N ASN A 138 7.20 -67.63 9.81
CA ASN A 138 7.67 -68.50 10.91
C ASN A 138 8.75 -69.54 10.51
N LYS A 139 9.63 -69.20 9.55
CA LYS A 139 10.92 -69.86 9.32
C LYS A 139 11.99 -68.78 9.05
N GLY A 140 12.94 -68.58 9.98
CA GLY A 140 13.93 -67.47 10.01
C GLY A 140 15.14 -67.65 9.07
N PRO A 141 16.32 -67.00 9.29
CA PRO A 141 16.66 -65.77 10.05
C PRO A 141 17.46 -64.68 9.26
N GLN A 142 17.71 -63.54 9.95
CA GLN A 142 18.46 -62.27 9.72
C GLN A 142 19.93 -62.31 9.18
N PRO A 143 20.75 -61.21 9.14
CA PRO A 143 20.58 -59.75 8.84
C PRO A 143 21.78 -59.11 8.05
N GLY A 144 21.75 -57.78 7.81
CA GLY A 144 22.92 -56.92 7.54
C GLY A 144 22.57 -55.80 6.54
N GLY A 145 22.94 -54.53 6.66
CA GLY A 145 23.82 -53.79 7.56
C GLY A 145 24.28 -52.52 6.82
N SER A 146 24.56 -51.46 7.57
CA SER A 146 25.36 -50.27 7.21
C SER A 146 24.65 -48.98 6.82
N THR A 147 24.56 -48.13 7.85
CA THR A 147 24.20 -46.72 7.89
C THR A 147 25.41 -45.88 7.44
N ALA A 148 25.29 -45.10 6.37
CA ALA A 148 26.26 -44.05 6.04
C ALA A 148 25.76 -42.71 6.59
N LEU A 149 26.50 -42.16 7.56
CA LEU A 149 26.24 -40.88 8.22
C LEU A 149 26.56 -39.69 7.30
N SER A 150 25.71 -38.66 7.38
CA SER A 150 25.66 -37.46 6.53
C SER A 150 26.41 -36.27 7.16
N TYR A 151 26.82 -35.32 6.30
CA TYR A 151 27.58 -34.08 6.53
C TYR A 151 27.18 -33.20 7.73
N PHE A 152 26.02 -33.46 8.35
CA PHE A 152 25.53 -32.76 9.53
C PHE A 152 26.31 -33.08 10.82
N ALA A 153 27.01 -34.22 10.88
CA ALA A 153 27.83 -34.60 12.05
C ALA A 153 29.12 -33.77 12.22
N VAL A 154 29.54 -33.05 11.17
CA VAL A 154 30.77 -32.22 11.18
C VAL A 154 30.49 -30.79 11.69
N ALA A 155 29.24 -30.33 11.66
CA ALA A 155 28.86 -28.99 12.11
C ALA A 155 28.66 -28.87 13.65
N ALA A 156 28.76 -29.97 14.40
CA ALA A 156 28.64 -29.99 15.85
C ALA A 156 29.96 -29.70 16.60
N SER A 157 31.09 -29.60 15.88
CA SER A 157 32.40 -29.26 16.45
C SER A 157 32.62 -27.75 16.35
N GLY A 158 32.08 -27.01 17.32
CA GLY A 158 32.17 -25.56 17.37
C GLY A 158 33.61 -25.04 17.37
N THR A 159 33.92 -24.16 16.41
CA THR A 159 35.05 -23.23 16.48
C THR A 159 34.62 -21.88 15.94
N ILE A 160 34.71 -20.87 16.80
CA ILE A 160 34.48 -19.45 16.52
C ILE A 160 35.66 -18.91 15.70
N ALA A 161 35.39 -18.12 14.67
CA ALA A 161 36.37 -17.20 14.11
C ALA A 161 35.73 -15.83 13.79
N PRO A 162 36.49 -14.72 13.91
CA PRO A 162 35.95 -13.39 14.10
C PRO A 162 36.01 -12.51 12.84
N ASN A 163 35.18 -11.46 12.87
CA ASN A 163 35.36 -10.16 12.20
C ASN A 163 35.55 -10.15 10.66
N ILE A 164 34.48 -9.80 9.94
CA ILE A 164 34.61 -9.25 8.58
C ILE A 164 33.94 -7.88 8.54
N HIS A 165 34.78 -6.91 8.20
CA HIS A 165 34.51 -5.50 8.02
C HIS A 165 33.33 -5.25 7.08
N ASN A 166 32.45 -4.36 7.53
CA ASN A 166 31.38 -3.75 6.75
C ASN A 166 31.97 -3.05 5.52
N ARG A 167 31.91 -3.70 4.35
CA ARG A 167 31.99 -2.98 3.08
C ARG A 167 30.60 -2.44 2.80
N GLN A 168 30.45 -1.12 2.94
CA GLN A 168 29.37 -0.36 2.32
C GLN A 168 29.40 -0.65 0.82
N SER A 169 28.64 -1.66 0.41
CA SER A 169 28.20 -1.78 -0.97
C SER A 169 27.14 -0.70 -1.14
N VAL A 170 27.51 0.38 -1.81
CA VAL A 170 26.56 1.15 -2.60
C VAL A 170 25.97 0.14 -3.58
N GLN A 171 24.87 -0.51 -3.21
CA GLN A 171 24.11 -1.35 -4.12
C GLN A 171 23.45 -0.40 -5.11
N THR A 172 24.14 -0.12 -6.21
CA THR A 172 23.46 0.16 -7.46
C THR A 172 22.56 -1.04 -7.71
N THR A 173 21.24 -0.88 -7.49
CA THR A 173 20.27 -1.91 -7.84
C THR A 173 20.49 -2.21 -9.32
N SER A 174 21.06 -3.39 -9.63
CA SER A 174 21.23 -3.78 -11.00
C SER A 174 19.85 -3.74 -11.67
N THR A 175 19.76 -3.18 -12.86
CA THR A 175 18.53 -3.07 -13.67
C THR A 175 17.77 -4.40 -13.80
N GLN A 176 18.47 -5.52 -13.55
CA GLN A 176 17.92 -6.87 -13.52
C GLN A 176 16.99 -7.15 -12.33
N THR A 177 17.28 -6.62 -11.12
CA THR A 177 16.40 -6.77 -9.95
C THR A 177 15.10 -5.97 -10.07
N GLN A 178 15.14 -4.89 -10.84
CA GLN A 178 13.96 -4.05 -11.04
C GLN A 178 12.89 -4.73 -11.93
N ARG A 179 13.31 -5.58 -12.88
CA ARG A 179 12.43 -6.37 -13.76
C ARG A 179 11.93 -7.68 -13.14
N GLU A 180 12.27 -7.95 -11.88
CA GLU A 180 11.97 -9.20 -11.21
C GLU A 180 10.88 -9.01 -10.13
N VAL A 181 9.83 -9.81 -10.20
CA VAL A 181 8.75 -9.86 -9.22
C VAL A 181 8.87 -11.17 -8.44
N THR A 182 9.07 -11.08 -7.13
CA THR A 182 9.09 -12.26 -6.25
C THR A 182 7.71 -12.48 -5.64
N VAL A 183 7.18 -13.69 -5.76
CA VAL A 183 5.94 -14.13 -5.11
C VAL A 183 6.30 -15.05 -3.96
N ASN A 184 5.94 -14.64 -2.74
CA ASN A 184 6.08 -15.47 -1.56
C ASN A 184 5.04 -16.58 -1.58
N ILE A 185 5.46 -17.82 -1.36
CA ILE A 185 4.56 -18.97 -1.33
C ILE A 185 4.68 -19.65 0.02
N ARG A 186 3.62 -19.61 0.83
CA ARG A 186 3.64 -20.18 2.19
C ARG A 186 3.17 -21.64 2.24
N ASN A 187 2.36 -22.06 1.28
CA ASN A 187 1.79 -23.41 1.29
C ASN A 187 2.78 -24.45 0.75
N ARG A 188 3.13 -25.43 1.59
CA ARG A 188 4.06 -26.51 1.24
C ARG A 188 3.60 -27.36 0.06
N LEU A 189 2.31 -27.63 -0.08
CA LEU A 189 1.76 -28.41 -1.19
C LEU A 189 1.94 -27.66 -2.51
N THR A 190 1.68 -26.35 -2.51
CA THR A 190 1.91 -25.48 -3.66
C THR A 190 3.39 -25.42 -4.03
N ILE A 191 4.29 -25.27 -3.04
CA ILE A 191 5.75 -25.28 -3.27
C ILE A 191 6.18 -26.57 -3.97
N GLN A 192 5.72 -27.74 -3.51
CA GLN A 192 6.07 -29.03 -4.10
C GLN A 192 5.51 -29.18 -5.52
N SER A 193 4.25 -28.77 -5.74
CA SER A 193 3.62 -28.81 -7.06
C SER A 193 4.37 -27.94 -8.08
N LEU A 194 4.74 -26.72 -7.70
CA LEU A 194 5.53 -25.84 -8.57
C LEU A 194 6.94 -26.36 -8.79
N ARG A 195 7.55 -27.03 -7.80
CA ARG A 195 8.89 -27.64 -7.93
C ARG A 195 8.92 -28.78 -8.93
N ALA A 196 7.80 -29.50 -9.07
CA ALA A 196 7.66 -30.57 -10.05
C ALA A 196 7.46 -30.05 -11.48
N MET A 197 7.15 -28.75 -11.67
CA MET A 197 6.99 -28.15 -12.98
C MET A 197 8.33 -27.78 -13.61
N ASN A 198 8.45 -27.95 -14.93
CA ASN A 198 9.58 -27.40 -15.67
C ASN A 198 9.43 -25.87 -15.81
N PRO A 199 10.50 -25.13 -16.15
CA PRO A 199 10.43 -23.66 -16.30
C PRO A 199 9.39 -23.17 -17.31
N ARG A 200 9.15 -23.89 -18.42
CA ARG A 200 8.13 -23.50 -19.42
C ARG A 200 6.70 -23.62 -18.86
N ASN A 201 6.45 -24.67 -18.09
CA ASN A 201 5.18 -24.91 -17.42
C ASN A 201 4.96 -23.89 -16.29
N LEU A 202 6.03 -23.46 -15.61
CA LEU A 202 5.97 -22.38 -14.63
C LEU A 202 5.59 -21.05 -15.28
N ILE A 203 6.16 -20.73 -16.44
CA ILE A 203 5.76 -19.54 -17.22
C ILE A 203 4.28 -19.63 -17.59
N ALA A 204 3.86 -20.72 -18.22
CA ALA A 204 2.46 -20.91 -18.62
C ALA A 204 1.48 -20.89 -17.43
N HIS A 205 1.89 -21.37 -16.25
CA HIS A 205 1.08 -21.33 -15.03
C HIS A 205 0.91 -19.90 -14.52
N VAL A 206 1.97 -19.09 -14.55
CA VAL A 206 1.92 -17.67 -14.19
C VAL A 206 1.10 -16.87 -15.20
N GLU A 207 1.31 -17.08 -16.50
CA GLU A 207 0.52 -16.41 -17.56
C GLU A 207 -0.96 -16.72 -17.43
N ARG A 208 -1.31 -17.99 -17.14
CA ARG A 208 -2.71 -18.37 -16.88
C ARG A 208 -3.27 -17.65 -15.65
N ALA A 209 -2.48 -17.53 -14.58
CA ALA A 209 -2.88 -16.78 -13.39
C ALA A 209 -3.15 -15.30 -13.72
N ILE A 210 -2.29 -14.68 -14.52
CA ILE A 210 -2.46 -13.28 -14.98
C ILE A 210 -3.69 -13.15 -15.90
N GLN A 211 -3.86 -14.01 -16.90
CA GLN A 211 -5.01 -13.98 -17.82
C GLN A 211 -6.33 -14.20 -17.07
N SER A 212 -6.36 -15.12 -16.10
CA SER A 212 -7.54 -15.40 -15.29
C SER A 212 -7.93 -14.26 -14.33
N SER A 213 -7.06 -13.26 -14.14
CA SER A 213 -7.38 -12.08 -13.34
C SER A 213 -8.42 -11.16 -14.00
N GLY A 214 -8.53 -11.19 -15.34
CA GLY A 214 -9.44 -10.34 -16.10
C GLY A 214 -9.10 -8.84 -16.07
N ASN A 215 -7.93 -8.46 -15.55
CA ASN A 215 -7.52 -7.06 -15.45
C ASN A 215 -6.77 -6.61 -16.71
N GLU A 216 -7.33 -5.63 -17.42
CA GLU A 216 -6.81 -5.09 -18.68
C GLU A 216 -5.37 -4.55 -18.56
N HIS A 217 -4.97 -4.05 -17.39
CA HIS A 217 -3.64 -3.46 -17.17
C HIS A 217 -2.53 -4.49 -17.06
N ILE A 218 -2.84 -5.73 -16.67
CA ILE A 218 -1.85 -6.83 -16.53
C ILE A 218 -2.00 -7.92 -17.59
N MET A 219 -3.12 -7.95 -18.32
CA MET A 219 -3.38 -8.96 -19.35
C MET A 219 -2.30 -9.00 -20.44
N ASN A 220 -1.71 -7.85 -20.76
CA ASN A 220 -0.69 -7.72 -21.81
C ASN A 220 0.76 -7.85 -21.29
N VAL A 221 0.96 -8.16 -19.99
CA VAL A 221 2.30 -8.30 -19.42
C VAL A 221 2.91 -9.63 -19.85
N GLU A 222 4.04 -9.57 -20.55
CA GLU A 222 4.76 -10.77 -20.98
C GLU A 222 5.76 -11.25 -19.92
N VAL A 223 5.70 -12.55 -19.61
CA VAL A 223 6.59 -13.20 -18.64
C VAL A 223 7.76 -13.85 -19.38
N MET A 224 8.95 -13.25 -19.29
CA MET A 224 10.16 -13.78 -19.93
C MET A 224 10.65 -15.08 -19.29
N SER A 225 10.56 -15.18 -17.97
CA SER A 225 11.02 -16.35 -17.23
C SER A 225 10.35 -16.45 -15.87
N SER A 226 10.16 -17.67 -15.40
CA SER A 226 9.64 -17.96 -14.07
C SER A 226 10.45 -19.10 -13.46
N ASN A 227 10.95 -18.90 -12.25
CA ASN A 227 11.81 -19.85 -11.54
C ASN A 227 11.44 -19.95 -10.07
N GLN A 228 11.43 -21.17 -9.52
CA GLN A 228 11.30 -21.34 -8.08
C GLN A 228 12.65 -21.17 -7.38
N LEU A 229 12.72 -20.29 -6.39
CA LEU A 229 13.88 -20.04 -5.56
C LEU A 229 14.11 -21.18 -4.56
N LYS A 230 15.33 -21.28 -4.01
CA LYS A 230 15.66 -22.27 -2.97
C LYS A 230 14.74 -22.16 -1.73
N SER A 231 14.22 -20.97 -1.45
CA SER A 231 13.25 -20.72 -0.37
C SER A 231 11.87 -21.35 -0.63
N GLY A 232 11.56 -21.71 -1.88
CA GLY A 232 10.22 -22.13 -2.31
C GLY A 232 9.38 -21.00 -2.92
N ASP A 233 9.83 -19.75 -2.79
CA ASP A 233 9.23 -18.58 -3.44
C ASP A 233 9.40 -18.64 -4.96
N LEU A 234 8.56 -17.91 -5.68
CA LEU A 234 8.62 -17.83 -7.14
C LEU A 234 9.23 -16.49 -7.58
N SER A 235 10.19 -16.53 -8.48
CA SER A 235 10.79 -15.37 -9.15
C SER A 235 10.25 -15.29 -10.58
N ILE A 236 9.67 -14.16 -10.93
CA ILE A 236 9.08 -13.90 -12.24
C ILE A 236 9.82 -12.72 -12.85
N ARG A 237 10.27 -12.84 -14.11
CA ARG A 237 10.94 -11.76 -14.83
C ARG A 237 10.07 -11.28 -15.98
N THR A 238 9.88 -9.98 -16.07
CA THR A 238 9.18 -9.31 -17.19
C THR A 238 10.18 -8.69 -18.16
N ILE A 239 9.71 -8.23 -19.32
CA ILE A 239 10.53 -7.58 -20.34
C ILE A 239 11.05 -6.23 -19.83
N SER A 240 10.17 -5.45 -19.22
CA SER A 240 10.44 -4.09 -18.75
C SER A 240 10.22 -3.92 -17.24
N ASN A 241 10.87 -2.89 -16.67
CA ASN A 241 10.64 -2.51 -15.27
C ASN A 241 9.21 -1.97 -15.08
N SER A 242 8.68 -1.23 -16.05
CA SER A 242 7.30 -0.75 -16.04
C SER A 242 6.29 -1.89 -15.90
N GLU A 243 6.45 -2.99 -16.65
CA GLU A 243 5.58 -4.16 -16.53
C GLU A 243 5.72 -4.86 -15.18
N ALA A 244 6.95 -5.01 -14.67
CA ALA A 244 7.17 -5.57 -13.34
C ALA A 244 6.47 -4.73 -12.27
N GLN A 245 6.48 -3.41 -12.42
CA GLN A 245 5.83 -2.50 -11.50
C GLN A 245 4.30 -2.57 -11.61
N THR A 246 3.74 -2.61 -12.83
CA THR A 246 2.30 -2.81 -13.04
C THR A 246 1.84 -4.15 -12.43
N LEU A 247 2.61 -5.21 -12.64
CA LEU A 247 2.33 -6.53 -12.09
C LEU A 247 2.37 -6.55 -10.54
N ARG A 248 3.26 -5.76 -9.93
CA ARG A 248 3.29 -5.55 -8.47
C ARG A 248 2.11 -4.73 -7.96
N SER A 249 1.71 -3.69 -8.68
CA SER A 249 0.59 -2.81 -8.29
C SER A 249 -0.75 -3.56 -8.29
N HIS A 250 -0.95 -4.49 -9.23
CA HIS A 250 -2.15 -5.32 -9.33
C HIS A 250 -1.96 -6.72 -8.75
N ALA A 251 -1.03 -6.90 -7.81
CA ALA A 251 -0.70 -8.20 -7.21
C ALA A 251 -1.91 -8.95 -6.65
N ASP A 252 -2.87 -8.22 -6.07
CA ASP A 252 -4.02 -8.81 -5.40
C ASP A 252 -4.95 -9.56 -6.38
N ASP A 253 -4.95 -9.19 -7.67
CA ASP A 253 -5.83 -9.75 -8.70
C ASP A 253 -5.37 -11.12 -9.23
N TRP A 254 -4.06 -11.39 -9.20
CA TRP A 254 -3.47 -12.59 -9.85
C TRP A 254 -2.61 -13.45 -8.92
N ALA A 255 -1.95 -12.89 -7.90
CA ALA A 255 -0.94 -13.62 -7.12
C ALA A 255 -1.54 -14.83 -6.38
N HIS A 256 -2.74 -14.66 -5.82
CA HIS A 256 -3.46 -15.73 -5.12
C HIS A 256 -3.85 -16.89 -6.05
N ARG A 257 -3.86 -16.68 -7.37
CA ARG A 257 -4.22 -17.68 -8.39
C ARG A 257 -3.06 -18.61 -8.74
N ILE A 258 -1.82 -18.23 -8.42
CA ILE A 258 -0.67 -19.12 -8.53
C ILE A 258 -0.81 -20.29 -7.56
N GLY A 259 -1.36 -20.02 -6.37
CA GLY A 259 -1.70 -21.03 -5.38
C GLY A 259 -2.09 -20.43 -4.04
N ALA A 260 -2.65 -21.28 -3.18
CA ALA A 260 -3.13 -20.84 -1.86
C ALA A 260 -1.97 -20.27 -1.01
N GLY A 261 -2.15 -19.03 -0.52
CA GLY A 261 -1.15 -18.33 0.28
C GLY A 261 0.03 -17.78 -0.53
N ALA A 262 -0.11 -17.66 -1.85
CA ALA A 262 0.82 -16.92 -2.68
C ALA A 262 0.53 -15.42 -2.61
N ALA A 263 1.56 -14.61 -2.39
CA ALA A 263 1.45 -13.15 -2.31
C ALA A 263 2.72 -12.48 -2.87
N VAL A 264 2.57 -11.41 -3.64
CA VAL A 264 3.74 -10.68 -4.17
C VAL A 264 4.48 -10.00 -3.03
N ARG A 265 5.80 -10.18 -3.01
CA ARG A 265 6.70 -9.46 -2.10
C ARG A 265 6.78 -8.01 -2.57
N LYS A 266 6.07 -7.12 -1.86
CA LYS A 266 6.22 -5.67 -2.02
C LYS A 266 7.58 -5.26 -1.42
N PRO A 267 8.51 -4.68 -2.20
CA PRO A 267 9.77 -4.21 -1.65
C PRO A 267 9.49 -3.11 -0.62
N THR A 268 10.24 -3.10 0.47
CA THR A 268 10.28 -2.00 1.44
C THR A 268 11.69 -1.45 1.47
N TYR A 269 11.80 -0.14 1.60
CA TYR A 269 13.04 0.60 1.57
C TYR A 269 13.31 1.12 2.97
N VAL A 270 14.42 0.68 3.54
CA VAL A 270 14.73 0.91 4.95
C VAL A 270 15.63 2.13 5.08
N VAL A 271 15.22 3.08 5.92
CA VAL A 271 16.04 4.21 6.36
C VAL A 271 16.43 3.99 7.81
N LEU A 272 17.71 4.25 8.12
CA LEU A 272 18.23 4.22 9.49
C LEU A 272 18.47 5.64 9.98
N ALA A 273 17.64 6.11 10.91
CA ALA A 273 17.84 7.39 11.58
C ALA A 273 18.51 7.17 12.94
N GLN A 274 19.51 8.00 13.27
CA GLN A 274 20.33 7.87 14.48
C GLN A 274 20.08 9.05 15.42
N GLY A 275 20.34 8.85 16.71
CA GLY A 275 20.30 9.95 17.70
C GLY A 275 18.90 10.35 18.16
N ILE A 276 17.89 9.52 17.91
CA ILE A 276 16.50 9.79 18.31
C ILE A 276 16.36 9.54 19.81
N ARG A 277 15.81 10.51 20.54
CA ARG A 277 15.52 10.37 21.97
C ARG A 277 14.44 9.32 22.18
N THR A 278 14.71 8.36 23.05
CA THR A 278 13.81 7.22 23.29
C THR A 278 12.56 7.64 24.05
N SER A 279 12.65 8.71 24.84
CA SER A 279 11.53 9.29 25.58
C SER A 279 10.51 10.01 24.69
N THR A 280 10.87 10.39 23.47
CA THR A 280 9.96 11.12 22.58
C THR A 280 9.17 10.20 21.67
N MET A 281 9.62 8.96 21.47
CA MET A 281 9.09 8.05 20.47
C MET A 281 8.59 6.75 21.11
N ASP A 282 7.29 6.70 21.39
CA ASP A 282 6.62 5.54 21.98
C ASP A 282 6.18 4.55 20.89
N MET A 283 6.84 3.39 20.83
CA MET A 283 6.56 2.37 19.80
C MET A 283 5.23 1.64 20.01
N ASP A 284 4.65 1.69 21.22
CA ASP A 284 3.32 1.13 21.48
C ASP A 284 2.23 1.96 20.78
N LYS A 285 2.55 3.21 20.42
CA LYS A 285 1.71 4.15 19.67
C LYS A 285 2.20 4.35 18.25
N PHE A 286 2.45 3.24 17.55
CA PHE A 286 2.96 3.24 16.18
C PHE A 286 2.25 4.22 15.25
N GLU A 287 0.92 4.26 15.26
CA GLU A 287 0.11 5.12 14.39
C GLU A 287 0.37 6.61 14.64
N GLU A 288 0.42 7.05 15.91
CA GLU A 288 0.71 8.44 16.28
C GLU A 288 2.13 8.84 15.87
N VAL A 289 3.11 7.96 16.14
CA VAL A 289 4.51 8.19 15.77
C VAL A 289 4.66 8.29 14.25
N ARG A 290 3.99 7.42 13.50
CA ARG A 290 3.99 7.45 12.04
C ARG A 290 3.42 8.76 11.51
N ASP A 291 2.27 9.18 12.04
CA ASP A 291 1.58 10.36 11.55
C ASP A 291 2.35 11.64 11.88
N ASN A 292 3.00 11.71 13.05
CA ASN A 292 3.91 12.80 13.42
C ASN A 292 5.11 12.89 12.47
N ILE A 293 5.79 11.77 12.18
CA ILE A 293 6.89 11.75 11.20
C ILE A 293 6.41 12.25 9.84
N LEU A 294 5.27 11.76 9.36
CA LEU A 294 4.72 12.18 8.06
C LEU A 294 4.34 13.67 8.06
N GLN A 295 3.87 14.21 9.19
CA GLN A 295 3.53 15.61 9.33
C GLN A 295 4.77 16.51 9.32
N ASP A 296 5.80 16.17 10.09
CA ASP A 296 7.03 16.98 10.22
C ASP A 296 7.87 16.96 8.94
N ASN A 297 7.84 15.85 8.20
CA ASN A 297 8.61 15.65 6.97
C ASN A 297 7.78 15.91 5.70
N ARG A 298 6.53 16.39 5.85
CA ARG A 298 5.59 16.68 4.75
C ARG A 298 6.17 17.56 3.61
N PRO A 299 7.05 18.56 3.86
CA PRO A 299 7.59 19.39 2.78
C PRO A 299 8.32 18.63 1.68
N PHE A 300 8.97 17.50 2.00
CA PHE A 300 9.76 16.72 1.05
C PHE A 300 9.27 15.28 0.84
N ILE A 301 8.38 14.76 1.68
CA ILE A 301 7.69 13.48 1.48
C ILE A 301 6.15 13.58 1.63
N PRO A 302 5.47 14.41 0.81
CA PRO A 302 4.05 14.75 1.00
C PRO A 302 3.06 13.60 0.77
N LYS A 303 3.49 12.51 0.14
CA LYS A 303 2.67 11.33 -0.19
C LYS A 303 3.36 10.02 0.18
N ALA A 304 4.28 10.08 1.15
CA ALA A 304 4.97 8.90 1.62
C ALA A 304 4.03 7.99 2.41
N GLU A 305 4.30 6.69 2.30
CA GLU A 305 3.64 5.66 3.07
C GLU A 305 4.71 4.88 3.83
N ILE A 306 4.62 4.93 5.15
CA ILE A 306 5.53 4.23 6.06
C ILE A 306 4.81 2.98 6.56
N LYS A 307 5.42 1.82 6.29
CA LYS A 307 4.87 0.51 6.62
C LYS A 307 5.23 0.07 8.04
N TYR A 308 6.42 0.44 8.50
CA TYR A 308 6.94 0.03 9.80
C TYR A 308 7.93 1.05 10.33
N ILE A 309 7.93 1.21 11.65
CA ILE A 309 8.88 2.01 12.42
C ILE A 309 9.25 1.19 13.63
N GLY A 310 10.54 1.11 13.94
CA GLY A 310 10.97 0.37 15.12
C GLY A 310 12.39 0.67 15.54
N TRP A 311 12.67 0.50 16.82
CA TRP A 311 14.03 0.61 17.32
C TRP A 311 14.94 -0.47 16.70
N LEU A 312 16.14 -0.07 16.27
CA LEU A 312 17.15 -1.02 15.74
C LEU A 312 17.54 -2.07 16.80
N THR A 313 17.51 -1.71 18.07
CA THR A 313 17.88 -2.59 19.18
C THR A 313 16.77 -2.67 20.22
N LYS A 314 16.51 -3.89 20.71
CA LYS A 314 15.54 -4.15 21.80
C LYS A 314 15.87 -3.42 23.10
N LYS A 315 17.14 -3.03 23.31
CA LYS A 315 17.58 -2.26 24.48
C LYS A 315 17.37 -0.75 24.31
N ALA A 316 16.82 -0.28 23.21
CA ALA A 316 16.66 1.14 22.94
C ALA A 316 15.89 1.88 24.05
N PRO A 317 14.77 1.37 24.60
CA PRO A 317 14.02 2.09 25.63
C PRO A 317 14.81 2.40 26.91
N SER A 318 15.93 1.70 27.16
CA SER A 318 16.81 1.92 28.32
C SER A 318 17.90 2.97 28.10
N LYS A 319 18.06 3.46 26.86
CA LYS A 319 19.07 4.46 26.50
C LYS A 319 18.42 5.84 26.45
N SER A 320 19.20 6.91 26.55
CA SER A 320 18.71 8.28 26.34
C SER A 320 18.38 8.57 24.87
N ALA A 321 19.18 8.02 23.95
CA ALA A 321 18.95 8.09 22.51
C ALA A 321 19.36 6.77 21.83
N SER A 322 18.71 6.46 20.71
CA SER A 322 18.96 5.25 19.93
C SER A 322 18.71 5.48 18.45
N SER A 323 18.99 4.46 17.63
CA SER A 323 18.68 4.45 16.20
C SER A 323 17.34 3.77 15.93
N VAL A 324 16.57 4.33 15.01
CA VAL A 324 15.27 3.85 14.56
C VAL A 324 15.35 3.44 13.08
N ILE A 325 14.64 2.37 12.75
CA ILE A 325 14.41 1.86 11.41
C ILE A 325 13.06 2.40 10.94
N ILE A 326 13.02 2.96 9.73
CA ILE A 326 11.79 3.39 9.06
C ILE A 326 11.69 2.64 7.73
N GLU A 327 10.60 1.92 7.51
CA GLU A 327 10.33 1.20 6.27
C GLU A 327 9.35 1.96 5.38
N CYS A 328 9.84 2.51 4.28
CA CYS A 328 9.03 3.19 3.26
C CYS A 328 8.60 2.20 2.16
N THR A 329 7.43 2.45 1.56
CA THR A 329 6.97 1.63 0.43
C THR A 329 7.59 2.05 -0.91
N LYS A 330 8.10 3.28 -1.02
CA LYS A 330 8.72 3.83 -2.23
C LYS A 330 10.20 4.18 -1.98
N PRO A 331 11.08 3.90 -2.95
CA PRO A 331 12.49 4.25 -2.83
C PRO A 331 12.72 5.76 -2.88
N GLU A 332 11.90 6.51 -3.62
CA GLU A 332 12.04 7.97 -3.75
C GLU A 332 11.84 8.66 -2.40
N ASP A 333 10.85 8.22 -1.63
CA ASP A 333 10.57 8.76 -0.30
C ASP A 333 11.69 8.43 0.69
N ALA A 334 12.21 7.20 0.65
CA ALA A 334 13.35 6.80 1.48
C ALA A 334 14.61 7.62 1.15
N ASN A 335 14.90 7.82 -0.14
CA ASN A 335 16.04 8.63 -0.59
C ASN A 335 15.88 10.09 -0.14
N ARG A 336 14.67 10.67 -0.23
CA ARG A 336 14.40 12.03 0.26
C ARG A 336 14.66 12.17 1.76
N ILE A 337 14.27 11.19 2.57
CA ILE A 337 14.58 11.20 4.01
C ILE A 337 16.09 11.13 4.26
N ILE A 338 16.84 10.39 3.43
CA ILE A 338 18.30 10.30 3.54
C ILE A 338 18.96 11.62 3.13
N ASP A 339 18.51 12.24 2.05
CA ASP A 339 19.10 13.45 1.47
C ASP A 339 18.82 14.69 2.33
N GLU A 340 17.57 14.87 2.77
CA GLU A 340 17.13 16.04 3.55
C GLU A 340 17.34 15.85 5.07
N GLY A 341 17.49 14.60 5.51
CA GLY A 341 17.51 14.22 6.91
C GLY A 341 16.10 14.04 7.50
N LEU A 342 15.97 13.08 8.43
CA LEU A 342 14.73 12.88 9.17
C LEU A 342 14.53 14.01 10.20
N VAL A 343 13.38 14.68 10.13
CA VAL A 343 12.93 15.64 11.14
C VAL A 343 12.12 14.92 12.21
N TRP A 344 12.53 15.07 13.48
CA TRP A 344 11.88 14.50 14.67
C TRP A 344 12.19 15.30 15.94
#